data_AF-A0A0F8YG12-F1
#
_entry.id   AF-A0A0F8YG12-F1
#
_cell.length_a   1.000
_cell.length_b   1.000
_cell.length_c   1.000
_cell.angle_alpha   90.00
_cell.angle_beta   90.00
_cell.angle_gamma   90.00
#
_symmetry.space_group_name_H-M   'P 1'
#
loop_
_entity.id
_entity.type
_entity.pdbx_description
1 polymer ?
#
loop_
_entity_poly.entity_id
_entity_poly.type
_entity_poly.pdbx_seq_one_letter_code
_entity_poly.pdbx_strand_id
1 'polypeptide(L)'
;MKQLFTLLAALLLFITPFYAQIEPPTLDYYLPDNVTYNPDIPEPQEILGWVPGTWHVSHDKLVNYMRTIAESSNRISIDDRGQTYEGRPLLLLTITSPENHQNLEKIRQNHVALTASGSASLDLNNMPIITYQGMSIHG
;
A
#
# COMPACT_ATOMS: atom_id res chain seq x y z
N MET A 1 33.76 -28.13 39.69
CA MET A 1 32.29 -28.09 39.45
C MET A 1 31.75 -26.67 39.29
N LYS A 2 32.00 -25.73 40.22
CA LYS A 2 31.51 -24.34 40.09
C LYS A 2 31.93 -23.65 38.78
N GLN A 3 33.22 -23.72 38.42
CA GLN A 3 33.74 -23.13 37.17
C GLN A 3 33.10 -23.69 35.90
N LEU A 4 32.80 -24.99 35.87
CA LEU A 4 32.11 -25.64 34.75
C LEU A 4 30.65 -25.16 34.65
N PHE A 5 29.98 -25.01 35.80
CA PHE A 5 28.61 -24.50 35.87
C PHE A 5 28.54 -23.03 35.43
N THR A 6 29.54 -22.22 35.82
CA THR A 6 29.66 -20.81 35.40
C THR A 6 29.91 -20.70 33.89
N LEU A 7 30.78 -21.54 33.33
CA LEU A 7 31.01 -21.61 31.88
C LEU A 7 29.75 -22.04 31.10
N LEU A 8 29.02 -23.03 31.61
CA LEU A 8 27.78 -23.50 30.99
C LEU A 8 26.69 -22.43 31.03
N ALA A 9 26.55 -21.72 32.16
CA ALA A 9 25.60 -20.62 32.31
C ALA A 9 25.95 -19.42 31.42
N ALA A 10 27.24 -19.09 31.29
CA ALA A 10 27.71 -18.07 30.36
C ALA A 10 27.42 -18.47 28.90
N LEU A 11 27.68 -19.72 28.53
CA LEU A 11 27.39 -20.23 27.19
C LEU A 11 25.88 -20.16 26.88
N LEU A 12 25.01 -20.53 27.83
CA LEU A 12 23.55 -20.40 27.68
C LEU A 12 23.11 -18.94 27.46
N LEU A 13 23.74 -17.97 28.13
CA LEU A 13 23.46 -16.54 27.95
C LEU A 13 23.92 -15.99 26.58
N PHE A 14 24.90 -16.62 25.93
CA PHE A 14 25.37 -16.23 24.59
C PHE A 14 24.54 -16.85 23.44
N ILE A 15 23.74 -17.90 23.69
CA ILE A 15 22.93 -18.57 22.65
C ILE A 15 21.53 -17.94 22.52
N THR A 16 21.01 -17.29 23.57
CA THR A 16 19.67 -16.67 23.56
C THR A 16 19.46 -15.46 22.65
N PRO A 17 20.45 -14.60 22.28
CA PRO A 17 20.19 -13.48 21.37
C PRO A 17 19.92 -13.89 19.91
N PHE A 18 20.06 -15.17 19.54
CA PHE A 18 19.74 -15.62 18.18
C PHE A 18 18.24 -15.56 17.84
N TYR A 19 17.37 -15.70 18.84
CA TYR A 19 15.91 -15.61 18.65
C TYR A 19 15.39 -14.17 18.60
N ALA A 20 16.24 -13.17 18.82
CA ALA A 20 15.88 -11.75 18.72
C ALA A 20 16.14 -11.17 17.32
N GLN A 21 16.40 -12.01 16.32
CA GLN A 21 16.54 -11.55 14.95
C GLN A 21 15.17 -11.10 14.43
N ILE A 22 15.12 -9.89 13.90
CA ILE A 22 13.95 -9.37 13.18
C ILE A 22 13.78 -10.25 11.95
N GLU A 23 12.71 -11.04 11.89
CA GLU A 23 12.39 -11.76 10.66
C GLU A 23 12.16 -10.73 9.54
N PRO A 24 12.77 -10.91 8.36
CA PRO A 24 12.51 -10.02 7.25
C PRO A 24 11.02 -10.08 6.90
N PRO A 25 10.39 -8.95 6.57
CA PRO A 25 9.00 -8.97 6.16
C PRO A 25 8.85 -9.82 4.90
N THR A 26 7.74 -10.54 4.83
CA THR A 26 7.33 -11.35 3.69
C THR A 26 6.03 -10.78 3.11
N LEU A 27 5.75 -11.02 1.83
CA LEU A 27 4.60 -10.38 1.16
C LEU A 27 3.23 -10.93 1.63
N ASP A 28 3.19 -12.14 2.17
CA ASP A 28 2.02 -12.76 2.79
C ASP A 28 1.60 -12.06 4.08
N TYR A 29 2.49 -11.32 4.75
CA TYR A 29 2.13 -10.46 5.90
C TYR A 29 1.03 -9.44 5.56
N TYR A 30 0.96 -8.97 4.32
CA TYR A 30 0.06 -7.89 3.91
C TYR A 30 -1.34 -8.34 3.48
N LEU A 31 -1.53 -9.62 3.20
CA LEU A 31 -2.76 -10.14 2.59
C LEU A 31 -3.33 -11.32 3.38
N PRO A 32 -4.66 -11.51 3.39
CA PRO A 32 -5.27 -12.73 3.93
C PRO A 32 -4.80 -14.01 3.22
N ASP A 33 -4.78 -15.14 3.91
CA ASP A 33 -4.32 -16.44 3.37
C ASP A 33 -5.13 -16.95 2.15
N ASN A 34 -6.33 -16.42 1.93
CA ASN A 34 -7.25 -16.85 0.88
C ASN A 34 -7.22 -15.96 -0.38
N VAL A 35 -6.23 -15.07 -0.51
CA VAL A 35 -6.03 -14.28 -1.72
C VAL A 35 -4.66 -14.57 -2.33
N THR A 36 -4.56 -14.39 -3.64
CA THR A 36 -3.31 -14.56 -4.38
C THR A 36 -3.04 -13.31 -5.21
N TYR A 37 -1.76 -13.00 -5.41
CA TYR A 37 -1.36 -11.92 -6.30
C TYR A 37 -1.73 -12.26 -7.75
N ASN A 38 -2.10 -11.24 -8.52
CA ASN A 38 -2.29 -11.40 -9.95
C ASN A 38 -0.90 -11.50 -10.60
N PRO A 39 -0.54 -12.62 -11.26
CA PRO A 39 0.79 -12.79 -11.84
C PRO A 39 1.10 -11.82 -13.00
N ASP A 40 0.09 -11.16 -13.56
CA ASP A 40 0.28 -10.14 -14.60
C ASP A 40 0.73 -8.79 -14.02
N ILE A 41 0.65 -8.62 -12.69
CA ILE A 41 1.03 -7.40 -11.99
C ILE A 41 2.33 -7.65 -11.22
N PRO A 42 3.41 -6.90 -11.49
CA PRO A 42 4.66 -7.07 -10.77
C PRO A 42 4.50 -6.85 -9.27
N GLU A 43 5.12 -7.71 -8.48
CA GLU A 43 5.13 -7.59 -7.03
C GLU A 43 6.01 -6.42 -6.57
N PRO A 44 5.74 -5.82 -5.39
CA PRO A 44 6.54 -4.72 -4.87
C PRO A 44 8.05 -5.04 -4.82
N GLN A 45 8.41 -6.27 -4.47
CA GLN A 45 9.80 -6.69 -4.36
C GLN A 45 10.52 -6.70 -5.71
N GLU A 46 9.83 -7.00 -6.81
CA GLU A 46 10.42 -7.03 -8.16
C GLU A 46 10.81 -5.63 -8.63
N ILE A 47 10.07 -4.61 -8.20
CA ILE A 47 10.32 -3.21 -8.56
C ILE A 47 11.26 -2.52 -7.56
N LEU A 48 11.06 -2.75 -6.27
CA LEU A 48 11.83 -2.09 -5.22
C LEU A 48 13.20 -2.74 -5.01
N GLY A 49 13.29 -4.07 -5.18
CA GLY A 49 14.44 -4.91 -4.85
C GLY A 49 14.40 -5.48 -3.43
N TRP A 50 13.36 -5.17 -2.65
CA TRP A 50 13.13 -5.67 -1.29
C TRP A 50 11.64 -5.67 -0.97
N VAL A 51 11.25 -6.45 0.04
CA VAL A 51 9.87 -6.46 0.54
C VAL A 51 9.60 -5.15 1.30
N PRO A 52 8.48 -4.46 1.06
CA PRO A 52 8.09 -3.29 1.87
C PRO A 52 8.25 -3.56 3.38
N GLY A 53 8.64 -2.55 4.14
CA GLY A 53 8.98 -2.72 5.56
C GLY A 53 10.44 -3.09 5.83
N THR A 54 11.20 -3.63 4.87
CA THR A 54 12.66 -3.83 5.06
C THR A 54 13.42 -2.49 5.11
N TRP A 55 13.09 -1.58 4.19
CA TRP A 55 13.68 -0.23 4.12
C TRP A 55 12.62 0.80 3.70
N HIS A 56 12.88 2.06 4.05
CA HIS A 56 12.07 3.18 3.58
C HIS A 56 12.19 3.33 2.06
N VAL A 57 11.05 3.46 1.38
CA VAL A 57 11.00 3.66 -0.06
C VAL A 57 11.27 5.14 -0.35
N SER A 58 12.28 5.43 -1.16
CA SER A 58 12.53 6.79 -1.65
C SER A 58 11.42 7.25 -2.59
N HIS A 59 11.20 8.55 -2.69
CA HIS A 59 10.14 9.11 -3.51
C HIS A 59 10.20 8.65 -4.97
N ASP A 60 11.38 8.65 -5.59
CA ASP A 60 11.59 8.21 -6.97
C ASP A 60 11.20 6.72 -7.18
N LYS A 61 11.57 5.85 -6.24
CA LYS A 61 11.20 4.43 -6.27
C LYS A 61 9.70 4.23 -6.10
N LEU A 62 9.06 5.00 -5.20
CA LEU A 62 7.62 4.95 -5.01
C LEU A 62 6.88 5.43 -6.26
N VAL A 63 7.32 6.53 -6.86
CA VAL A 63 6.77 7.04 -8.12
C VAL A 63 6.94 6.01 -9.24
N ASN A 64 8.10 5.38 -9.35
CA ASN A 64 8.32 4.30 -10.32
C ASN A 64 7.35 3.14 -10.10
N TYR A 65 7.26 2.64 -8.86
CA TYR A 65 6.33 1.57 -8.49
C TYR A 65 4.88 1.89 -8.87
N MET A 66 4.40 3.09 -8.51
CA MET A 66 3.05 3.55 -8.84
C MET A 66 2.77 3.60 -10.34
N ARG A 67 3.74 4.05 -11.15
CA ARG A 67 3.62 4.07 -12.61
C ARG A 67 3.60 2.66 -13.19
N THR A 68 4.52 1.80 -12.75
CA THR A 68 4.61 0.41 -13.23
C THR A 68 3.32 -0.37 -12.99
N ILE A 69 2.72 -0.27 -11.80
CA ILE A 69 1.45 -0.98 -11.51
C ILE A 69 0.24 -0.35 -12.23
N ALA A 70 0.28 0.95 -12.52
CA ALA A 70 -0.75 1.61 -13.31
C ALA A 70 -0.69 1.19 -14.78
N GLU A 71 0.51 1.00 -15.32
CA GLU A 71 0.72 0.51 -16.68
C GLU A 71 0.33 -0.97 -16.86
N SER A 72 0.51 -1.79 -15.82
CA SER A 72 0.17 -3.23 -15.88
C SER A 72 -1.29 -3.55 -15.54
N SER A 73 -2.07 -2.61 -15.00
CA SER A 73 -3.43 -2.88 -14.50
C SER A 73 -4.51 -2.02 -15.14
N ASN A 74 -5.56 -2.66 -15.68
CA ASN A 74 -6.79 -1.96 -16.09
C ASN A 74 -7.65 -1.45 -14.91
N ARG A 75 -7.21 -1.68 -13.67
CA ARG A 75 -7.87 -1.24 -12.43
C ARG A 75 -7.26 0.04 -11.87
N ILE A 76 -6.13 0.47 -12.38
CA ILE A 76 -5.36 1.58 -11.82
C ILE A 76 -5.15 2.61 -12.93
N SER A 77 -5.58 3.85 -12.69
CA SER A 77 -5.15 5.00 -13.48
C SER A 77 -4.30 5.92 -12.63
N ILE A 78 -3.39 6.66 -13.29
CA ILE A 78 -2.48 7.59 -12.63
C ILE A 78 -2.48 8.94 -13.34
N ASP A 79 -2.78 10.00 -12.60
CA ASP A 79 -2.82 11.37 -13.09
C ASP A 79 -1.75 12.23 -12.41
N ASP A 80 -1.07 13.07 -13.19
CA ASP A 80 -0.20 14.12 -12.66
C ASP A 80 -1.05 15.38 -12.40
N ARG A 81 -1.14 15.77 -11.13
CA ARG A 81 -1.96 16.91 -10.67
C ARG A 81 -1.14 18.17 -10.44
N GLY A 82 0.13 18.16 -10.79
CA GLY A 82 1.04 19.28 -10.62
C GLY A 82 2.31 18.88 -9.87
N GLN A 83 2.98 19.88 -9.32
CA GLN A 83 4.30 19.68 -8.69
C GLN A 83 4.39 20.39 -7.35
N THR A 84 5.20 19.86 -6.45
CA THR A 84 5.61 20.55 -5.23
C THR A 84 6.48 21.77 -5.57
N TYR A 85 6.75 22.60 -4.57
CA TYR A 85 7.67 23.72 -4.70
C TYR A 85 9.07 23.30 -5.19
N GLU A 86 9.55 22.11 -4.81
CA GLU A 86 10.83 21.56 -5.24
C GLU A 86 10.74 20.75 -6.55
N GLY A 87 9.63 20.81 -7.28
CA GLY A 87 9.46 20.16 -8.57
C GLY A 87 9.15 18.65 -8.50
N ARG A 88 8.73 18.12 -7.35
CA ARG A 88 8.32 16.70 -7.23
C ARG A 88 6.89 16.52 -7.73
N PRO A 89 6.58 15.48 -8.53
CA PRO A 89 5.22 15.28 -9.05
C PRO A 89 4.22 14.97 -7.94
N LEU A 90 3.02 15.55 -8.06
CA LEU A 90 1.86 15.26 -7.22
C LEU A 90 0.94 14.31 -7.98
N LEU A 91 1.03 13.02 -7.65
CA LEU A 91 0.32 11.96 -8.36
C LEU A 91 -0.99 11.59 -7.66
N LEU A 92 -2.03 11.32 -8.45
CA LEU A 92 -3.28 10.73 -8.00
C LEU A 92 -3.45 9.36 -8.64
N LEU A 93 -3.55 8.32 -7.81
CA LEU A 93 -3.90 6.98 -8.25
C LEU A 93 -5.39 6.75 -8.02
N THR A 94 -6.10 6.34 -9.07
CA THR A 94 -7.49 5.88 -8.96
C THR A 94 -7.51 4.37 -9.12
N ILE A 95 -7.86 3.67 -8.05
CA ILE A 95 -7.89 2.20 -8.00
C ILE A 95 -9.35 1.75 -7.89
N THR A 96 -9.89 1.10 -8.92
CA THR A 96 -11.28 0.64 -8.95
C THR A 96 -11.49 -0.49 -9.95
N SER A 97 -12.73 -0.95 -10.18
CA SER A 97 -13.02 -1.91 -11.24
C SER A 97 -12.93 -1.25 -12.63
N PRO A 98 -12.67 -2.00 -13.71
CA PRO A 98 -12.67 -1.43 -15.06
C PRO A 98 -14.03 -0.80 -15.43
N GLU A 99 -15.13 -1.36 -14.92
CA GLU A 99 -16.48 -0.81 -15.11
C GLU A 99 -16.66 0.53 -14.40
N ASN A 100 -16.12 0.70 -13.19
CA ASN A 100 -16.17 1.97 -12.49
C ASN A 100 -15.31 3.03 -13.18
N HIS A 101 -14.18 2.65 -13.78
CA HIS A 101 -13.34 3.57 -14.56
C HIS A 101 -14.12 4.23 -15.72
N GLN A 102 -15.02 3.49 -16.36
CA GLN A 102 -15.90 4.03 -17.41
C GLN A 102 -16.98 4.99 -16.88
N ASN A 103 -17.23 4.98 -15.57
CA ASN A 103 -18.33 5.70 -14.92
C ASN A 103 -17.87 6.71 -13.85
N LEU A 104 -16.57 7.04 -13.77
CA LEU A 104 -16.00 7.85 -12.68
C LEU A 104 -16.72 9.19 -12.48
N GLU A 105 -17.05 9.90 -13.56
CA GLU A 105 -17.71 11.20 -13.44
C GLU A 105 -19.13 11.06 -12.87
N LYS A 106 -19.85 10.00 -13.25
CA LYS A 106 -21.18 9.72 -12.69
C LYS A 106 -21.09 9.36 -11.20
N ILE A 107 -20.13 8.52 -10.83
CA ILE A 107 -19.85 8.16 -9.44
C ILE A 107 -19.52 9.43 -8.61
N ARG A 108 -18.66 10.30 -9.14
CA ARG A 108 -18.30 11.58 -8.51
C ARG A 108 -19.50 12.49 -8.32
N GLN A 109 -20.34 12.65 -9.34
CA GLN A 109 -21.56 13.47 -9.25
C GLN A 109 -22.54 12.93 -8.21
N ASN A 110 -22.77 11.62 -8.20
CA ASN A 110 -23.65 10.99 -7.20
C ASN A 110 -23.09 11.18 -5.79
N HIS A 111 -21.77 11.04 -5.60
CA HIS A 111 -21.12 11.30 -4.32
C HIS A 111 -21.28 12.75 -3.85
N VAL A 112 -21.04 13.72 -4.72
CA VAL A 112 -21.23 15.15 -4.40
C VAL A 112 -22.69 15.47 -4.09
N ALA A 113 -23.65 14.82 -4.75
CA ALA A 113 -25.08 15.03 -4.49
C ALA A 113 -25.47 14.67 -3.04
N LEU A 114 -24.69 13.83 -2.35
CA LEU A 114 -24.92 13.51 -0.93
C LEU A 114 -24.77 14.74 -0.01
N THR A 115 -24.02 15.76 -0.44
CA THR A 115 -23.82 17.00 0.32
C THR A 115 -24.91 18.06 0.06
N ALA A 116 -25.83 17.80 -0.86
CA ALA A 116 -26.87 18.75 -1.25
C ALA A 116 -28.19 18.54 -0.48
N SER A 117 -29.04 19.58 -0.45
CA SER A 117 -30.41 19.47 0.07
C SER A 117 -31.21 18.46 -0.75
N GLY A 118 -31.82 17.47 -0.11
CA GLY A 118 -32.57 16.39 -0.78
C GLY A 118 -31.80 15.08 -0.93
N SER A 119 -30.59 14.96 -0.40
CA SER A 119 -29.79 13.72 -0.43
C SER A 119 -30.48 12.49 0.18
N ALA A 120 -31.48 12.69 1.04
CA ALA A 120 -32.26 11.61 1.66
C ALA A 120 -33.04 10.72 0.67
N SER A 121 -33.29 11.18 -0.56
CA SER A 121 -33.96 10.39 -1.60
C SER A 121 -32.99 9.59 -2.48
N LEU A 122 -31.67 9.70 -2.26
CA LEU A 122 -30.67 8.97 -3.04
C LEU A 122 -30.59 7.52 -2.57
N ASP A 123 -30.49 6.59 -3.52
CA ASP A 123 -30.30 5.17 -3.22
C ASP A 123 -28.84 4.86 -2.89
N LEU A 124 -28.55 4.79 -1.58
CA LEU A 124 -27.21 4.54 -1.07
C LEU A 124 -26.74 3.10 -1.32
N ASN A 125 -27.64 2.13 -1.49
CA ASN A 125 -27.28 0.72 -1.61
C ASN A 125 -26.52 0.42 -2.91
N ASN A 126 -26.77 1.21 -3.95
CA ASN A 126 -26.16 1.06 -5.26
C ASN A 126 -24.99 2.04 -5.50
N MET A 127 -24.62 2.84 -4.50
CA MET A 127 -23.48 3.75 -4.60
C MET A 127 -22.20 3.04 -4.13
N PRO A 128 -21.08 3.17 -4.88
CA PRO A 128 -19.82 2.61 -4.42
C PRO A 128 -19.29 3.38 -3.21
N ILE A 129 -18.58 2.67 -2.33
CA ILE A 129 -17.79 3.30 -1.27
C ILE A 129 -16.63 4.04 -1.92
N ILE A 130 -16.41 5.29 -1.50
CA ILE A 130 -15.31 6.14 -1.96
C ILE A 130 -14.41 6.44 -0.76
N THR A 131 -13.15 6.04 -0.87
CA THR A 131 -12.11 6.35 0.11
C THR A 131 -11.07 7.24 -0.55
N TYR A 132 -10.84 8.42 0.04
CA TYR A 132 -9.75 9.31 -0.37
C TYR A 132 -8.66 9.29 0.69
N GLN A 133 -7.47 8.81 0.32
CA GLN A 133 -6.28 8.83 1.17
C GLN A 133 -5.38 9.95 0.66
N GLY A 134 -5.43 11.10 1.35
CA GLY A 134 -4.68 12.29 0.96
C GLY A 134 -3.18 12.14 1.13
N MET A 135 -2.72 11.24 2.03
CA MET A 135 -1.31 10.96 2.31
C MET A 135 -0.48 12.24 2.47
N SER A 136 -1.07 13.21 3.18
CA SER A 136 -0.47 14.51 3.48
C SER A 136 0.38 14.41 4.77
N ILE A 137 0.59 15.52 5.48
CA ILE A 137 1.50 15.61 6.64
C ILE A 137 1.22 14.63 7.80
N HIS A 138 0.06 13.97 7.82
CA HIS A 138 -0.33 13.02 8.85
C HIS A 138 -0.75 11.64 8.31
N GLY A 139 -0.58 11.39 7.01
CA GLY A 139 -1.22 10.26 6.33
C GLY A 139 -2.67 10.55 5.97
#